data_AF-A0A7W4GFI6-F1
#
_entry.id   AF-A0A7W4GFI6-F1
#
_cell.length_a   1.000
_cell.length_b   1.000
_cell.length_c   1.000
_cell.angle_alpha   90.00
_cell.angle_beta   90.00
_cell.angle_gamma   90.00
#
_symmetry.space_group_name_H-M   'P 1'
#
loop_
_entity.id
_entity.type
_entity.pdbx_description
1 polymer ?
#
loop_
_entity_poly.entity_id
_entity_poly.type
_entity_poly.pdbx_seq_one_letter_code
_entity_poly.pdbx_strand_id
1 'polypeptide(L)' 'MHSPCVARCGLNADDYCMGCFRHIDEIVSWSQASDERKKQIWNSLESRKQQFLGDSNNQTLSREKWLEAEKRIKKY' A
#
# COMPACT_ATOMS: atom_id res chain seq x y z
N MET A 1 12.45 6.93 8.49
CA MET A 1 12.39 6.55 7.06
C MET A 1 11.27 7.33 6.38
N HIS A 2 11.50 7.90 5.20
CA HIS A 2 10.45 8.65 4.49
C HIS A 2 9.39 7.70 3.91
N SER A 3 8.14 8.16 3.84
CA SER A 3 7.06 7.41 3.21
C SER A 3 7.18 7.49 1.69
N PRO A 4 7.04 6.39 0.93
CA PRO A 4 7.10 6.40 -0.54
C PRO A 4 5.83 7.00 -1.19
N CYS A 5 5.05 7.78 -0.43
CA CYS A 5 3.76 8.28 -0.88
C CYS A 5 3.97 9.49 -1.80
N VAL A 6 3.35 9.45 -2.98
CA VAL A 6 3.37 10.56 -3.97
C VAL A 6 2.06 11.35 -4.00
N ALA A 7 1.24 11.23 -2.94
CA ALA A 7 -0.08 11.87 -2.80
C ALA A 7 -1.06 11.61 -3.96
N ARG A 8 -0.89 10.51 -4.69
CA ARG A 8 -1.83 10.01 -5.70
C ARG A 8 -2.39 8.68 -5.23
N CYS A 9 -3.46 8.76 -4.44
CA CYS A 9 -4.13 7.58 -3.91
C CYS A 9 -5.15 7.05 -4.90
N GLY A 10 -4.99 5.79 -5.27
CA GLY A 10 -5.94 4.98 -6.02
C GLY A 10 -5.42 3.55 -5.97
N LEU A 11 -6.32 2.58 -5.82
CA LEU A 11 -5.98 1.17 -5.73
C LEU A 11 -6.27 0.49 -7.06
N ASN A 12 -5.54 -0.58 -7.35
CA ASN A 12 -5.92 -1.53 -8.37
C ASN A 12 -6.84 -2.63 -7.81
N ALA A 13 -7.15 -3.63 -8.64
CA ALA A 13 -8.01 -4.75 -8.25
C ALA A 13 -7.45 -5.57 -7.06
N ASP A 14 -6.13 -5.57 -6.90
CA ASP A 14 -5.39 -6.29 -5.86
C ASP A 14 -5.09 -5.41 -4.62
N ASP A 15 -5.80 -4.28 -4.46
CA ASP A 15 -5.63 -3.35 -3.33
C ASP A 15 -4.19 -2.74 -3.21
N TYR A 16 -3.44 -2.68 -4.32
CA TYR A 16 -2.17 -1.95 -4.41
C TYR A 16 -2.38 -0.53 -4.93
N CYS A 17 -1.68 0.43 -4.34
CA CYS A 17 -1.76 1.81 -4.79
C CYS A 17 -0.90 2.05 -6.04
N MET A 18 -1.46 2.44 -7.19
CA MET A 18 -0.64 2.63 -8.41
C MET A 18 0.21 3.91 -8.40
N GLY A 19 0.08 4.75 -7.36
CA GLY A 19 0.99 5.86 -7.13
C GLY A 19 2.25 5.48 -6.36
N CYS A 20 2.10 4.72 -5.26
CA CYS A 20 3.20 4.40 -4.34
C CYS A 20 3.55 2.90 -4.28
N PHE A 21 2.84 2.05 -5.00
CA PHE A 21 3.00 0.59 -5.09
C PHE A 21 2.96 -0.16 -3.75
N ARG A 22 2.40 0.47 -2.73
CA ARG A 22 2.11 -0.17 -1.43
C ARG A 22 0.73 -0.81 -1.45
N HIS A 23 0.63 -1.95 -0.80
CA HIS A 23 -0.67 -2.55 -0.51
C HIS A 23 -1.40 -1.71 0.54
N ILE A 24 -2.73 -1.67 0.51
CA ILE A 24 -3.52 -0.94 1.49
C ILE A 24 -3.17 -1.31 2.94
N ASP A 25 -2.92 -2.59 3.23
CA ASP A 25 -2.56 -3.03 4.58
C ASP A 25 -1.25 -2.38 5.05
N GLU A 26 -0.29 -2.19 4.15
CA GLU A 26 0.98 -1.52 4.45
C GLU A 26 0.81 -0.01 4.62
N ILE A 27 -0.15 0.60 3.91
CA ILE A 27 -0.49 2.02 4.05
C ILE A 27 -1.12 2.25 5.42
N VAL A 28 -2.09 1.42 5.80
CA VAL A 28 -2.79 1.48 7.08
C VAL A 28 -1.85 1.22 8.25
N SER A 29 -0.99 0.21 8.15
CA SER A 29 -0.06 -0.15 9.22
C SER A 29 1.21 0.72 9.26
N TRP A 30 1.41 1.66 8.32
CA TRP A 30 2.70 2.35 8.14
C TRP A 30 3.20 3.09 9.38
N SER A 31 2.29 3.76 10.10
CA SER A 31 2.62 4.50 11.32
C SER A 31 3.08 3.57 12.46
N GLN A 32 2.57 2.34 12.49
CA GLN A 32 2.87 1.32 13.50
C GLN A 32 3.97 0.34 13.06
N ALA A 33 4.35 0.35 11.78
CA ALA A 33 5.36 -0.55 11.25
C ALA A 33 6.78 -0.25 11.80
N SER A 34 7.52 -1.30 12.14
CA SER A 34 8.93 -1.22 12.52
C SER A 34 9.80 -0.74 11.35
N ASP A 35 11.00 -0.23 11.65
CA ASP A 35 11.93 0.20 10.61
C ASP A 35 12.35 -0.95 9.68
N GLU A 36 12.46 -2.17 10.20
CA GLU A 36 12.72 -3.36 9.38
C GLU A 36 11.57 -3.60 8.39
N ARG A 37 10.32 -3.53 8.85
CA ARG A 37 9.16 -3.69 7.97
C ARG A 37 9.09 -2.57 6.94
N LYS A 38 9.38 -1.33 7.33
CA LYS A 38 9.46 -0.19 6.40
C LYS A 38 10.52 -0.42 5.33
N LYS A 39 11.71 -0.93 5.69
CA LYS A 39 12.77 -1.30 4.74
C LYS A 39 12.33 -2.41 3.79
N GLN A 40 11.67 -3.46 4.29
CA GLN A 40 11.15 -4.54 3.46
C GLN A 40 10.13 -4.03 2.43
N ILE A 41 9.22 -3.14 2.85
CA ILE A 41 8.24 -2.51 1.95
C ILE A 41 8.98 -1.73 0.87
N TRP A 42 9.95 -0.90 1.24
CA TRP A 42 10.76 -0.12 0.31
C TRP A 42 11.48 -0.99 -0.74
N ASN A 43 12.12 -2.08 -0.31
CA ASN A 43 12.79 -3.01 -1.22
C ASN A 43 11.80 -3.72 -2.16
N SER A 44 10.54 -3.88 -1.75
CA SER A 44 9.50 -4.51 -2.57
C SER A 44 8.91 -3.57 -3.62
N LEU A 45 9.02 -2.24 -3.43
CA LEU A 45 8.36 -1.25 -4.32
C LEU A 45 8.86 -1.33 -5.75
N GLU A 46 10.16 -1.54 -5.96
CA GLU A 46 10.74 -1.61 -7.30
C GLU A 46 10.19 -2.81 -8.07
N SER A 47 10.17 -3.99 -7.44
CA SER A 47 9.60 -5.20 -8.02
C SER A 47 8.10 -5.03 -8.32
N ARG A 48 7.33 -4.45 -7.40
CA ARG A 48 5.90 -4.19 -7.61
C ARG A 48 5.64 -3.18 -8.72
N LYS A 49 6.48 -2.14 -8.82
CA LYS A 49 6.38 -1.17 -9.90
C LYS A 49 6.58 -1.82 -11.28
N GLN A 50 7.48 -2.80 -11.40
CA GLN A 50 7.65 -3.59 -12.62
C GLN A 50 6.45 -4.52 -12.86
N GLN A 51 5.92 -5.14 -11.82
CA GLN A 51 4.77 -6.05 -11.90
C GLN A 51 3.48 -5.34 -12.32
N PHE A 52 3.23 -4.14 -11.80
CA PHE A 52 2.02 -3.35 -12.06
C PHE A 52 2.27 -2.22 -13.06
N LEU A 53 3.34 -2.32 -13.86
CA LEU A 53 3.67 -1.31 -14.85
C LEU A 53 2.58 -1.27 -15.93
N GLY A 54 1.81 -0.18 -15.98
CA GLY A 54 0.68 -0.02 -16.89
C GLY A 54 -0.69 -0.39 -16.30
N ASP A 55 -0.73 -0.82 -15.04
CA ASP A 55 -1.96 -1.06 -14.32
C ASP A 55 -2.61 0.26 -13.88
N SER A 56 -3.94 0.28 -13.73
CA SER A 56 -4.72 1.50 -13.54
C SER A 56 -5.39 1.56 -12.17
N ASN A 57 -5.53 2.77 -11.63
CA ASN A 57 -6.33 3.01 -10.42
C ASN A 57 -7.82 2.81 -10.75
N ASN A 58 -8.34 1.60 -10.50
CA ASN A 58 -9.75 1.27 -10.71
C ASN A 58 -10.59 1.38 -9.44
N GLN A 59 -9.95 1.55 -8.28
CA GLN A 59 -10.60 1.63 -6.98
C GLN A 59 -10.16 2.88 -6.22
N THR A 60 -11.11 3.45 -5.47
CA THR A 60 -10.85 4.56 -4.55
C THR A 60 -10.40 4.00 -3.21
N LEU A 61 -9.35 4.60 -2.62
CA LEU A 61 -8.95 4.34 -1.24
C LEU A 61 -9.98 4.97 -0.28
N SER A 62 -11.15 4.34 -0.16
CA SER A 62 -12.25 4.81 0.68
C SER A 62 -12.04 4.43 2.15
N ARG A 63 -12.84 5.06 3.03
CA ARG A 63 -12.86 4.71 4.46
C ARG A 63 -13.23 3.24 4.69
N GLU A 64 -14.10 2.67 3.87
CA GLU A 64 -14.50 1.26 3.99
C GLU A 64 -13.31 0.34 3.75
N LYS A 65 -12.57 0.56 2.65
CA LYS A 65 -11.34 -0.17 2.34
C LYS A 65 -10.31 -0.05 3.46
N TRP A 66 -10.17 1.15 4.04
CA TRP A 66 -9.28 1.37 5.18
C TRP A 66 -9.68 0.50 6.39
N LEU A 67 -10.97 0.46 6.73
CA LEU A 67 -11.48 -0.34 7.85
C LEU A 67 -11.34 -1.85 7.59
N GLU A 68 -11.50 -2.31 6.35
CA GLU A 68 -11.26 -3.70 5.97
C GLU A 68 -9.79 -4.10 6.18
N ALA A 69 -8.86 -3.24 5.74
CA ALA A 69 -7.44 -3.43 5.98
C ALA A 69 -7.09 -3.46 7.47
N GLU A 70 -7.64 -2.54 8.28
CA GLU A 70 -7.46 -2.58 9.73
C GLU A 70 -7.96 -3.88 10.36
N LYS A 71 -9.12 -4.38 9.91
CA LYS A 71 -9.66 -5.67 10.36
C LYS A 71 -8.73 -6.83 9.99
N ARG A 72 -8.13 -6.82 8.79
CA ARG A 72 -7.16 -7.83 8.37
C ARG A 72 -5.92 -7.81 9.26
N ILE A 73 -5.39 -6.62 9.52
CA ILE A 73 -4.18 -6.45 10.35
C ILE A 73 -4.42 -6.89 11.79
N LYS A 74 -5.55 -6.49 12.42
CA LYS A 74 -5.87 -6.83 13.81
C LYS A 74 -6.18 -8.32 14.04
N LYS A 75 -6.39 -9.10 12.97
CA LYS A 75 -6.71 -10.52 13.06
C LYS A 75 -5.45 -11.41 13.20
N TYR A 76 -4.26 -10.84 13.05
CA TYR A 76 -2.96 -11.49 13.22
C TYR A 76 -2.18 -10.89 14.39
#